data_AF-A0A917LZT0-F1
#
_entry.id   AF-A0A917LZT0-F1
#
_cell.length_a   1.000
_cell.length_b   1.000
_cell.length_c   1.000
_cell.angle_alpha   90.00
_cell.angle_beta   90.00
_cell.angle_gamma   90.00
#
_symmetry.space_group_name_H-M   'P 1'
#
loop_
_entity.id
_entity.type
_entity.pdbx_description
1 polymer ?
#
loop_
_entity_poly.entity_id
_entity_poly.type
_entity_poly.pdbx_seq_one_letter_code
_entity_poly.pdbx_strand_id
1 'polypeptide(L)' 'MQQSHGIGYREYGRKLDKRIVVEKRRQQEYEQCKHIVAEIDSQLHK' A
#
# COMPACT_ATOMS: atom_id res chain seq x y z
N MET A 1 3.99 -10.72 -0.47
CA MET A 1 5.28 -10.16 0.00
C MET A 1 6.49 -10.70 -0.76
N GLN A 2 6.51 -11.99 -1.13
CA GLN A 2 7.69 -12.60 -1.77
C GLN A 2 7.92 -12.19 -3.24
N GLN A 3 6.94 -11.61 -3.94
CA GLN A 3 7.11 -11.16 -5.34
C GLN A 3 6.86 -9.66 -5.56
N SER A 4 6.01 -9.00 -4.77
CA SER A 4 5.62 -7.60 -5.05
C SER A 4 6.46 -6.53 -4.36
N HIS A 5 7.22 -6.82 -3.28
CA HIS A 5 7.83 -5.78 -2.43
C HIS A 5 9.29 -6.06 -2.05
N GLY A 6 9.93 -7.08 -2.64
CA GLY A 6 11.36 -7.37 -2.44
C GLY A 6 11.78 -7.81 -1.03
N ILE A 7 10.83 -8.01 -0.09
CA ILE A 7 11.12 -8.39 1.30
C ILE A 7 10.35 -9.67 1.64
N GLY A 8 11.08 -10.71 2.04
CA GLY A 8 10.49 -11.96 2.52
C GLY A 8 9.80 -11.79 3.87
N TYR A 9 8.77 -12.59 4.15
CA TYR A 9 7.96 -12.53 5.38
C TYR A 9 8.81 -12.62 6.66
N ARG A 10 9.86 -13.47 6.64
CA ARG A 10 10.79 -13.65 7.75
C ARG A 10 11.63 -12.40 8.02
N GLU A 11 11.90 -11.61 6.99
CA GLU A 11 12.70 -10.38 7.08
C GLU A 11 11.84 -9.18 7.48
N TYR A 12 10.59 -9.15 7.02
CA TYR A 12 9.57 -8.20 7.46
C TYR A 12 9.30 -8.32 8.97
N GLY A 13 9.19 -9.54 9.50
CA GLY A 13 8.90 -9.76 10.92
C GLY A 13 10.06 -9.49 11.88
N ARG A 14 11.32 -9.46 11.39
CA ARG A 14 12.52 -9.32 12.22
C ARG A 14 13.05 -7.90 12.32
N LYS A 15 12.74 -7.03 11.35
CA LYS A 15 13.30 -5.67 11.26
C LYS A 15 12.18 -4.64 11.21
N LEU A 16 11.95 -3.97 12.35
CA LEU A 16 10.91 -2.95 12.50
C LEU A 16 11.05 -1.83 11.45
N ASP A 17 12.26 -1.36 11.17
CA ASP A 17 12.50 -0.31 10.18
C ASP A 17 12.06 -0.72 8.78
N LYS A 18 12.34 -1.98 8.39
CA LYS A 18 11.92 -2.52 7.09
C LYS A 18 10.39 -2.63 7.02
N ARG A 19 9.76 -3.01 8.12
CA ARG A 19 8.29 -3.05 8.23
C ARG A 19 7.67 -1.66 8.09
N ILE A 20 8.23 -0.65 8.75
CA ILE A 20 7.74 0.73 8.65
C ILE A 20 7.83 1.24 7.20
N VAL A 21 8.93 0.97 6.49
CA VAL A 21 9.08 1.38 5.09
C VAL A 21 8.03 0.71 4.19
N VAL A 22 7.76 -0.58 4.40
CA VAL A 22 6.74 -1.32 3.65
C VAL A 22 5.34 -0.77 3.93
N GLU A 23 4.99 -0.57 5.20
CA GLU A 23 3.65 -0.08 5.56
C GLU A 23 3.42 1.37 5.12
N LYS A 24 4.46 2.23 5.13
CA LYS A 24 4.37 3.58 4.56
C LYS A 24 4.04 3.55 3.07
N ARG A 25 4.70 2.69 2.29
CA ARG A 25 4.41 2.54 0.86
C ARG A 25 3.00 2.02 0.63
N ARG A 26 2.58 1.01 1.39
CA ARG A 26 1.21 0.48 1.33
C ARG A 26 0.16 1.54 1.64
N GLN A 27 0.42 2.39 2.63
CA GLN A 27 -0.50 3.47 2.98
C GLN A 27 -0.65 4.47 1.82
N GLN A 28 0.45 4.86 1.19
CA GLN A 28 0.44 5.77 0.04
C GLN A 28 -0.33 5.17 -1.15
N GLU A 29 -0.10 3.91 -1.47
CA GLU A 29 -0.82 3.19 -2.54
C GLU A 29 -2.33 3.11 -2.22
N TYR A 30 -2.68 2.83 -0.96
CA TYR A 30 -4.07 2.77 -0.52
C TYR A 30 -4.78 4.12 -0.64
N GLU A 31 -4.12 5.22 -0.23
CA GLU A 31 -4.66 6.57 -0.35
C GLU A 31 -4.88 6.96 -1.82
N GLN A 32 -3.90 6.68 -2.69
CA GLN A 32 -4.02 6.92 -4.13
C GLN A 32 -5.20 6.15 -4.74
N CYS A 33 -5.33 4.86 -4.44
CA CYS A 33 -6.46 4.06 -4.90
C CYS A 33 -7.79 4.62 -4.40
N LYS A 34 -7.86 5.06 -3.13
CA LYS A 34 -9.06 5.65 -2.56
C LYS A 34 -9.47 6.95 -3.27
N HIS A 35 -8.51 7.80 -3.63
CA HIS A 35 -8.76 9.00 -4.40
C HIS A 35 -9.31 8.69 -5.79
N ILE A 36 -8.70 7.72 -6.49
CA ILE A 36 -9.17 7.30 -7.82
C ILE A 36 -10.60 6.75 -7.75
N VAL A 37 -10.89 5.89 -6.77
CA VAL A 37 -12.23 5.33 -6.58
C VAL A 37 -13.24 6.45 -6.29
N ALA A 38 -12.91 7.39 -5.41
CA ALA A 38 -13.79 8.53 -5.12
C ALA A 38 -14.04 9.42 -6.33
N GLU A 39 -13.05 9.61 -7.20
CA GLU A 39 -13.20 10.37 -8.45
C GLU A 39 -14.14 9.65 -9.43
N ILE A 40 -13.96 8.34 -9.62
CA ILE A 40 -14.83 7.52 -10.46
C ILE A 40 -16.26 7.52 -9.93
N ASP A 41 -16.42 7.35 -8.62
CA ASP A 41 -17.72 7.36 -7.95
C ASP A 41 -18.44 8.71 -8.12
N SER A 42 -17.71 9.82 -8.00
CA SER A 42 -18.24 11.16 -8.26
C SER A 42 -18.63 11.39 -9.73
N GLN A 43 -18.00 10.71 -10.68
CA GLN A 43 -18.35 10.81 -12.10
C GLN A 43 -19.58 9.94 -12.44
N LEU A 44 -19.74 8.80 -11.78
CA LEU A 44 -20.89 7.89 -11.94
C LEU A 44 -22.18 8.41 -11.29
N HIS A 45 -22.05 9.14 -10.18
CA HIS A 45 -23.19 9.74 -9.47
C HIS A 45 -23.66 11.09 -10.07
N LYS A 46 -23.13 11.49 -11.23
CA LYS A 46 -23.55 12.67 -12.01
C LYS A 46 -24.50 12.27 -13.13
#